data_AF-A0A9X0HTR0-F1
#
_entry.id   AF-A0A9X0HTR0-F1
#
_cell.length_a   1.000
_cell.length_b   1.000
_cell.length_c   1.000
_cell.angle_alpha   90.00
_cell.angle_beta   90.00
_cell.angle_gamma   90.00
#
_symmetry.space_group_name_H-M   'P 1'
#
loop_
_entity.id
_entity.type
_entity.pdbx_description
1 polymer ?
#
loop_
_entity_poly.entity_id
_entity_poly.type
_entity_poly.pdbx_seq_one_letter_code
_entity_poly.pdbx_strand_id
1 'polypeptide(L)'
;MNTRVGDRVRIERDETRWPSKGTWPQFRGKVGTVVEANRDRKRPHLIEYAVALGKVTPRNDGRGGFNYDAKSVAWFKDYEMRRVTPERPAGRVSGRQASVAPEAAASHLGVR
;
A
#
# COMPACT_ATOMS: atom_id res chain seq x y z
N MET A 1 -7.92 2.23 14.98
CA MET A 1 -6.95 1.47 14.15
C MET A 1 -5.58 1.54 14.82
N ASN A 2 -4.69 0.55 14.62
CA ASN A 2 -3.32 0.62 15.14
C ASN A 2 -2.37 1.06 14.02
N THR A 3 -2.55 2.27 13.50
CA THR A 3 -1.80 2.79 12.34
C THR A 3 -0.31 2.92 12.62
N ARG A 4 0.52 2.58 11.62
CA ARG A 4 1.98 2.58 11.69
C ARG A 4 2.57 3.29 10.48
N VAL A 5 3.77 3.83 10.67
CA VAL A 5 4.61 4.34 9.59
C VAL A 5 4.92 3.20 8.61
N GLY A 6 4.75 3.47 7.31
CA GLY A 6 4.84 2.51 6.21
C GLY A 6 3.52 1.90 5.76
N ASP A 7 2.44 2.04 6.55
CA ASP A 7 1.13 1.53 6.15
C ASP A 7 0.61 2.25 4.90
N ARG A 8 -0.06 1.48 4.04
CA ARG A 8 -0.89 2.04 2.97
C ARG A 8 -2.30 2.26 3.48
N VAL A 9 -2.82 3.46 3.32
CA VAL A 9 -4.10 3.88 3.89
C VAL A 9 -4.94 4.61 2.85
N ARG A 10 -6.25 4.41 2.91
CA ARG A 10 -7.26 5.19 2.19
C ARG A 10 -7.84 6.22 3.13
N ILE A 11 -8.00 7.45 2.66
CA ILE A 11 -8.57 8.54 3.44
C ILE A 11 -10.09 8.43 3.44
N GLU A 12 -10.65 8.08 4.59
CA GLU A 12 -12.07 7.82 4.80
C GLU A 12 -12.45 8.33 6.19
N ARG A 13 -13.43 9.23 6.25
CA ARG A 13 -13.98 9.76 7.51
C ARG A 13 -15.48 9.47 7.52
N ASP A 14 -16.00 9.12 8.68
CA ASP A 14 -17.44 9.06 8.89
C ASP A 14 -18.00 10.50 8.93
N GLU A 15 -18.60 10.93 7.82
CA GLU A 15 -19.12 12.29 7.68
C GLU A 15 -20.48 12.50 8.37
N THR A 16 -21.12 11.43 8.84
CA THR A 16 -22.31 11.55 9.69
C THR A 16 -21.92 12.04 11.09
N ARG A 17 -20.77 11.56 11.59
CA ARG A 17 -20.21 11.94 12.89
C ARG A 17 -19.29 13.15 12.80
N TRP A 18 -18.57 13.31 11.70
CA TRP A 18 -17.62 14.40 11.47
C TRP A 18 -17.87 15.06 10.11
N PRO A 19 -18.81 16.03 10.05
CA PRO A 19 -19.20 16.65 8.79
C PRO A 19 -18.02 17.14 7.97
N SER A 20 -18.15 17.01 6.65
CA SER A 20 -17.17 17.54 5.70
C SER A 20 -16.99 19.05 5.90
N LYS A 21 -15.74 19.49 6.10
CA LYS A 21 -15.37 20.91 6.30
C LYS A 21 -14.03 21.22 5.65
N GLY A 22 -13.86 22.47 5.21
CA GLY A 22 -12.60 22.96 4.66
C GLY A 22 -12.12 22.16 3.45
N THR A 23 -10.84 21.78 3.45
CA THR A 23 -10.19 21.05 2.36
C THR A 23 -10.46 19.55 2.36
N TRP A 24 -11.24 19.03 3.33
CA TRP A 24 -11.53 17.61 3.47
C TRP A 24 -11.98 16.91 2.16
N PRO A 25 -12.92 17.47 1.36
CA PRO A 25 -13.38 16.82 0.12
C PRO A 25 -12.25 16.47 -0.86
N GLN A 26 -11.15 17.23 -0.86
CA GLN A 26 -10.03 17.02 -1.78
C GLN A 26 -9.21 15.76 -1.46
N PHE A 27 -9.36 15.21 -0.25
CA PHE A 27 -8.63 14.03 0.20
C PHE A 27 -9.47 12.76 0.18
N ARG A 28 -10.80 12.89 0.23
CA ARG A 28 -11.74 11.77 0.33
C ARG A 28 -11.43 10.70 -0.72
N GLY A 29 -11.22 9.46 -0.25
CA GLY A 29 -10.98 8.29 -1.09
C GLY A 29 -9.58 8.16 -1.66
N LYS A 30 -8.68 9.15 -1.48
CA LYS A 30 -7.28 9.02 -1.91
C LYS A 30 -6.55 7.96 -1.10
N VAL A 31 -5.59 7.31 -1.73
CA VAL A 31 -4.71 6.32 -1.10
C VAL A 31 -3.31 6.91 -0.99
N GLY A 32 -2.70 6.77 0.19
CA GLY A 32 -1.35 7.21 0.44
C GLY A 32 -0.60 6.28 1.38
N THR A 33 0.65 6.66 1.68
CA THR A 33 1.51 5.93 2.62
C THR A 33 1.75 6.80 3.85
N VAL A 34 1.62 6.22 5.03
CA VAL A 34 1.97 6.89 6.29
C VAL A 34 3.49 7.02 6.35
N VAL A 35 4.01 8.25 6.38
CA VAL A 35 5.45 8.53 6.40
C VAL A 35 5.95 9.01 7.76
N GLU A 36 5.05 9.52 8.60
CA GLU A 36 5.38 9.99 9.95
C GLU A 36 4.20 9.81 10.91
N ALA A 37 4.50 9.68 12.20
CA ALA A 37 3.52 9.71 13.27
C ALA A 37 3.94 10.75 14.32
N ASN A 38 3.19 11.83 14.42
CA ASN A 38 3.37 12.85 15.45
C ASN A 38 2.56 12.46 16.69
N ARG A 39 3.28 12.09 17.76
CA ARG A 39 2.71 11.69 19.04
C ARG A 39 2.95 12.79 20.07
N ASP A 40 1.89 13.47 20.50
CA ASP A 40 1.98 14.42 21.62
C ASP A 40 2.30 13.65 22.91
N ARG A 41 3.45 13.96 23.54
CA ARG A 41 3.90 13.33 24.78
C ARG A 41 2.99 13.58 25.97
N LYS A 42 2.26 14.69 25.97
CA LYS A 42 1.31 15.08 27.03
C LYS A 42 -0.09 14.56 26.74
N ARG A 43 -0.43 14.33 25.47
CA ARG A 43 -1.75 13.86 25.01
C ARG A 43 -1.59 12.64 24.11
N PRO A 44 -1.26 11.46 24.66
CA PRO A 44 -0.92 10.28 23.87
C PRO A 44 -2.07 9.74 23.00
N HIS A 45 -3.31 10.14 23.29
CA HIS A 45 -4.49 9.81 22.47
C HIS A 45 -4.65 10.71 21.24
N LEU A 46 -3.89 11.81 21.13
CA LEU A 46 -3.90 12.72 19.99
C LEU A 46 -2.71 12.45 19.07
N ILE A 47 -2.76 11.33 18.37
CA ILE A 47 -1.77 11.01 17.34
C ILE A 47 -2.25 11.55 16.00
N GLU A 48 -1.35 12.21 15.29
CA GLU A 48 -1.53 12.62 13.90
C GLU A 48 -0.53 11.88 13.01
N TYR A 49 -0.97 11.52 11.82
CA TYR A 49 -0.18 10.76 10.87
C TYR A 49 0.01 11.58 9.61
N ALA A 50 1.26 11.77 9.20
CA ALA A 50 1.57 12.36 7.92
C ALA A 50 1.39 11.28 6.85
N VAL A 51 0.51 11.54 5.88
CA VAL A 51 0.26 10.65 4.75
C VAL A 51 0.73 11.32 3.47
N ALA A 52 1.70 10.70 2.82
CA ALA A 52 2.13 11.10 1.48
C ALA A 52 1.17 10.51 0.44
N LEU A 53 0.49 11.38 -0.30
CA LEU A 53 -0.48 11.05 -1.34
C LEU A 53 0.16 10.92 -2.74
N GLY A 54 1.49 11.03 -2.80
CA GLY A 54 2.29 10.90 -4.02
C GLY A 54 3.17 9.65 -4.02
N LYS A 55 4.22 9.69 -4.85
CA LYS A 55 5.24 8.64 -4.92
C LYS A 55 6.03 8.58 -3.60
N VAL A 56 6.16 7.38 -3.06
CA VAL A 56 6.96 7.09 -1.87
C VAL A 56 7.92 5.96 -2.20
N THR A 57 9.20 6.14 -1.88
CA THR A 57 10.22 5.08 -1.97
C THR A 57 10.97 4.97 -0.65
N PRO A 58 11.39 3.77 -0.23
CA PRO A 58 12.26 3.63 0.94
C PRO A 58 13.52 4.48 0.82
N ARG A 59 14.01 4.97 1.95
CA ARG A 59 15.25 5.75 2.06
C ARG A 59 16.25 4.97 2.89
N ASN A 60 17.51 4.94 2.44
CA ASN A 60 18.57 4.10 3.03
C ASN A 60 19.77 4.89 3.57
N ASP A 61 19.67 6.21 3.70
CA ASP A 61 20.78 7.09 4.09
C ASP A 61 20.80 7.48 5.59
N GLY A 62 19.97 6.80 6.40
CA GLY A 62 19.84 7.06 7.83
C GLY A 62 19.05 8.33 8.20
N ARG A 63 18.54 9.11 7.22
CA ARG A 63 17.77 10.35 7.45
C ARG A 63 16.27 10.12 7.24
N GLY A 64 15.67 9.31 8.10
CA GLY A 64 14.25 8.95 8.05
C GLY A 64 13.98 7.71 7.17
N GLY A 65 12.72 7.27 7.10
CA GLY A 65 12.34 6.01 6.46
C GLY A 65 12.05 6.09 4.95
N PHE A 66 11.71 7.27 4.42
CA PHE A 66 11.16 7.40 3.07
C PHE A 66 11.61 8.66 2.34
N ASN A 67 11.67 8.58 1.01
CA ASN A 67 11.70 9.71 0.09
C ASN A 67 10.28 9.97 -0.43
N TYR A 68 9.82 11.21 -0.33
CA TYR A 68 8.51 11.66 -0.78
C TYR A 68 8.54 13.17 -1.09
N ASP A 69 7.59 13.66 -1.89
CA ASP A 69 7.40 15.10 -2.08
C ASP A 69 6.64 15.67 -0.88
N ALA A 70 7.26 16.58 -0.13
CA ALA A 70 6.65 17.24 1.02
C ALA A 70 5.35 17.99 0.67
N LYS A 71 5.18 18.46 -0.56
CA LYS A 71 3.94 19.12 -1.03
C LYS A 71 2.78 18.14 -1.20
N SER A 72 3.07 16.84 -1.27
CA SER A 72 2.07 15.78 -1.39
C SER A 72 1.62 15.19 -0.05
N VAL A 73 2.02 15.82 1.07
CA VAL A 73 1.75 15.33 2.43
C VAL A 73 0.61 16.10 3.08
N ALA A 74 -0.29 15.37 3.73
CA ALA A 74 -1.31 15.91 4.62
C ALA A 74 -1.37 15.11 5.92
N TRP A 75 -1.86 15.75 6.99
CA TRP A 75 -1.93 15.16 8.32
C TRP A 75 -3.35 14.70 8.64
N PHE A 76 -3.48 13.47 9.12
CA PHE A 76 -4.77 12.84 9.42
C PHE A 76 -4.77 12.20 10.81
N LYS A 77 -5.93 12.19 11.44
CA LYS A 77 -6.23 11.38 12.63
C LYS A 77 -6.49 9.94 12.22
N ASP A 78 -6.30 9.04 13.18
CA ASP A 78 -6.49 7.60 12.97
C ASP A 78 -7.90 7.23 12.44
N TYR A 79 -8.94 7.95 12.87
CA TYR A 79 -10.33 7.72 12.45
C TYR A 79 -10.67 8.26 11.05
N GLU A 80 -9.74 8.96 10.40
CA GLU A 80 -9.88 9.50 9.05
C GLU A 80 -9.22 8.62 7.98
N MET A 81 -8.73 7.46 8.41
CA MET A 81 -7.94 6.57 7.60
C MET A 81 -8.43 5.14 7.77
N ARG A 82 -8.30 4.37 6.69
CA ARG A 82 -8.51 2.94 6.68
C ARG A 82 -7.31 2.27 6.04
N ARG A 83 -6.73 1.27 6.71
CA ARG A 83 -5.66 0.46 6.12
C ARG A 83 -6.16 -0.22 4.85
N VAL A 84 -5.37 -0.11 3.81
CA VAL A 84 -5.52 -0.87 2.58
C VAL A 84 -4.55 -2.03 2.70
N THR A 85 -5.07 -3.24 2.81
CA THR A 85 -4.24 -4.44 2.62
C THR A 85 -3.63 -4.33 1.23
N PRO A 86 -2.30 -4.42 1.06
CA PRO A 86 -1.75 -4.50 -0.27
C PRO A 86 -2.37 -5.73 -0.93
N GLU A 87 -3.14 -5.54 -2.00
CA GLU A 87 -3.43 -6.65 -2.90
C GLU A 87 -2.08 -7.25 -3.26
N ARG A 88 -1.86 -8.48 -2.81
CA ARG A 88 -0.71 -9.27 -3.24
C ARG A 88 -0.82 -9.29 -4.76
N PRO A 89 0.17 -8.81 -5.52
CA PRO A 89 0.12 -8.95 -6.97
C PRO A 89 -0.04 -10.44 -7.24
N ALA A 90 -1.17 -10.83 -7.84
CA ALA A 90 -1.39 -12.18 -8.33
C ALA A 90 -0.14 -12.55 -9.12
N GLY A 91 0.53 -13.62 -8.69
CA GLY A 91 1.88 -13.94 -9.13
C GLY A 91 2.01 -13.81 -10.63
N ARG A 92 3.01 -13.06 -11.07
CA ARG A 92 3.49 -13.12 -12.45
C ARG A 92 3.89 -14.57 -12.70
N VAL A 93 3.00 -15.36 -13.28
CA VAL A 93 3.33 -16.66 -13.83
C VAL A 93 4.27 -16.36 -15.01
N SER A 94 5.58 -16.37 -14.75
CA SER A 94 6.56 -16.43 -15.82
C SER A 94 6.31 -17.73 -16.55
N GLY A 95 5.59 -17.64 -17.68
CA GLY A 95 5.42 -18.72 -18.62
C GLY A 95 6.78 -19.12 -19.16
N ARG A 96 7.45 -20.04 -18.47
CA ARG A 96 8.48 -20.88 -19.08
C ARG A 96 7.70 -21.96 -19.82
N GLN A 97 7.48 -21.73 -21.11
CA GLN A 97 7.10 -22.78 -22.05
C GLN A 97 8.10 -23.92 -21.87
N ALA A 98 7.64 -25.04 -21.33
CA ALA A 98 8.33 -26.30 -21.49
C ALA A 98 8.11 -26.72 -22.94
N SER A 99 9.16 -26.59 -23.75
CA SER A 99 9.24 -27.16 -25.08
C SER A 99 9.11 -28.67 -24.94
N VAL A 100 7.93 -29.21 -25.25
CA VAL A 100 7.76 -30.66 -25.42
C VAL A 100 8.23 -30.96 -26.85
N ALA A 101 9.39 -31.60 -26.98
CA ALA A 101 9.86 -32.11 -28.26
C ALA A 101 8.93 -33.22 -28.76
N PRO A 102 8.63 -33.29 -30.08
CA PRO A 102 7.82 -34.37 -30.61
C PRO A 102 8.68 -35.62 -30.89
N GLU A 103 8.03 -36.76 -30.63
CA GLU A 103 8.02 -37.95 -31.48
C GLU A 103 9.30 -38.80 -31.61
N ALA A 104 9.22 -40.02 -31.09
CA ALA A 104 9.81 -41.19 -31.76
C ALA A 104 8.88 -42.39 -31.58
N ALA A 105 8.27 -42.78 -32.70
CA ALA A 105 7.52 -44.02 -32.86
C ALA A 105 8.45 -45.23 -32.78
N ALA A 106 7.97 -46.31 -32.17
CA ALA A 106 8.41 -47.67 -32.46
C ALA A 106 7.23 -48.63 -32.27
N SER A 107 6.60 -48.98 -33.39
CA SER A 107 5.72 -50.14 -33.53
C SER A 107 6.47 -51.25 -34.26
N HIS A 108 6.08 -52.50 -33.98
CA HIS A 108 6.55 -53.79 -34.52
C HIS A 108 7.83 -54.35 -33.88
N LEU A 109 7.94 -55.63 -33.49
CA LEU A 109 7.26 -56.84 -33.97
C LEU A 109 6.99 -57.81 -32.80
N GLY A 110 5.78 -58.35 -32.76
CA GLY A 110 5.46 -59.62 -32.10
C GLY A 110 4.81 -60.53 -33.12
N VAL A 111 5.53 -61.55 -33.58
CA VAL A 111 4.95 -62.74 -34.22
C VAL A 111 5.73 -63.95 -33.71
N ARG A 112 4.95 -65.00 -33.45
CA ARG A 112 5.28 -66.34 -32.98
C ARG A 112 6.30 -67.06 -33.84
#